data_AF-A0A059AEG4-F1
#
_entry.id   AF-A0A059AEG4-F1
#
_cell.length_a   1.000
_cell.length_b   1.000
_cell.length_c   1.000
_cell.angle_alpha   90.00
_cell.angle_beta   90.00
_cell.angle_gamma   90.00
#
_symmetry.space_group_name_H-M   'P 1'
#
loop_
_entity.id
_entity.type
_entity.pdbx_description
1 polymer ?
#
loop_
_entity_poly.entity_id
_entity_poly.type
_entity_poly.pdbx_seq_one_letter_code
_entity_poly.pdbx_strand_id
1 'polypeptide(L)'
;MKMEYTSLELQVISCEELRAFNFFQKLSVFVTVSIVAGDNPKKQLHPALQRCHRTPTSKGGHRNPEWNHEVGLDLSAVSPRDYPGLSLRFDVRLPSVVGSRSIGEVRASLQELVDEFNGTVQFRRYLVKNDDGKGIGVLNFRYKLCGKSDEVGDEIGSDRAFVQSSGPRSNNFSYLE
;
A
#
# COMPACT_ATOMS: atom_id res chain seq x y z
N MET A 1 -18.97 11.19 -9.04
CA MET A 1 -17.77 11.84 -8.47
C MET A 1 -16.68 10.80 -8.39
N LYS A 2 -15.46 11.09 -8.88
CA LYS A 2 -14.33 10.18 -8.67
C LYS A 2 -13.73 10.50 -7.31
N MET A 3 -13.60 9.51 -6.43
CA MET A 3 -12.97 9.70 -5.13
C MET A 3 -11.48 10.01 -5.30
N GLU A 4 -11.00 10.98 -4.52
CA GLU A 4 -9.60 11.34 -4.45
C GLU A 4 -8.93 10.60 -3.29
N TYR A 5 -8.04 9.68 -3.63
CA TYR A 5 -7.24 8.95 -2.65
C TYR A 5 -5.89 9.63 -2.45
N THR A 6 -5.53 9.86 -1.20
CA THR A 6 -4.27 10.48 -0.79
C THR A 6 -3.19 9.45 -0.48
N SER A 7 -3.57 8.23 -0.09
CA SER A 7 -2.61 7.15 0.13
C SER A 7 -3.19 5.78 -0.21
N LEU A 8 -2.28 4.86 -0.51
CA LEU A 8 -2.56 3.45 -0.74
C LEU A 8 -1.73 2.64 0.25
N GLU A 9 -2.42 2.02 1.19
CA GLU A 9 -1.86 1.07 2.14
C GLU A 9 -1.91 -0.32 1.51
N LEU A 10 -0.76 -0.88 1.24
CA LEU A 10 -0.60 -2.19 0.62
C LEU A 10 0.10 -3.12 1.60
N GLN A 11 -0.29 -4.37 1.67
CA GLN A 11 0.51 -5.40 2.33
C GLN A 11 0.80 -6.53 1.36
N VAL A 12 2.10 -6.76 1.11
CA VAL A 12 2.58 -7.90 0.33
C VAL A 12 2.65 -9.10 1.27
N ILE A 13 1.77 -10.08 1.04
CA ILE A 13 1.55 -11.19 1.97
C ILE A 13 2.46 -12.36 1.62
N SER A 14 2.26 -12.95 0.45
CA SER A 14 2.95 -14.17 0.03
C SER A 14 2.98 -14.32 -1.48
N CYS A 15 3.82 -15.22 -1.97
CA CYS A 15 3.72 -15.74 -3.34
C CYS A 15 3.59 -17.26 -3.27
N GLU A 16 2.75 -17.85 -4.10
CA GLU A 16 2.50 -19.29 -4.15
C GLU A 16 3.07 -19.89 -5.44
N GLU A 17 3.56 -21.13 -5.33
CA GLU A 17 4.03 -21.96 -6.44
C GLU A 17 5.07 -21.31 -7.35
N LEU A 18 5.94 -20.47 -6.78
CA LEU A 18 6.95 -19.73 -7.54
C LEU A 18 7.95 -20.68 -8.22
N ARG A 19 7.79 -20.85 -9.52
CA ARG A 19 8.59 -21.65 -10.45
C ARG A 19 9.58 -20.75 -11.19
N ALA A 20 10.60 -20.30 -10.47
CA ALA A 20 11.70 -19.56 -11.05
C ALA A 20 12.85 -20.51 -11.40
N PHE A 21 13.00 -20.84 -12.70
CA PHE A 21 14.05 -21.70 -13.24
C PHE A 21 14.06 -23.15 -12.66
N ASN A 22 14.87 -24.05 -13.22
CA ASN A 22 14.91 -25.48 -12.82
C ASN A 22 15.56 -25.75 -11.44
N PHE A 23 15.65 -24.76 -10.56
CA PHE A 23 16.33 -24.94 -9.27
C PHE A 23 15.41 -25.59 -8.22
N PHE A 24 15.82 -26.76 -7.74
CA PHE A 24 15.28 -27.43 -6.54
C PHE A 24 15.81 -26.82 -5.22
N GLN A 25 16.47 -25.66 -5.28
CA GLN A 25 17.13 -25.04 -4.13
C GLN A 25 16.25 -24.00 -3.41
N LYS A 26 16.68 -23.68 -2.19
CA LYS A 26 16.10 -22.66 -1.31
C LYS A 26 16.01 -21.29 -2.00
N LEU A 27 14.81 -20.96 -2.51
CA LEU A 27 14.52 -19.65 -3.10
C LEU A 27 14.47 -18.58 -2.00
N SER A 28 15.37 -17.61 -2.07
CA SER A 28 15.41 -16.46 -1.14
C SER A 28 15.05 -15.21 -1.92
N VAL A 29 13.77 -14.83 -1.95
CA VAL A 29 13.25 -13.79 -2.84
C VAL A 29 12.70 -12.60 -2.07
N PHE A 30 12.69 -11.44 -2.69
CA PHE A 30 12.03 -10.23 -2.18
C PHE A 30 11.19 -9.60 -3.27
N VAL A 31 10.25 -8.73 -2.88
CA VAL A 31 9.40 -8.01 -3.82
C VAL A 31 9.72 -6.53 -3.72
N THR A 32 9.83 -5.88 -4.88
CA THR A 32 9.81 -4.42 -4.96
C THR A 32 8.48 -3.95 -5.50
N VAL A 33 7.86 -3.01 -4.81
CA VAL A 33 6.60 -2.38 -5.20
C VAL A 33 6.89 -0.95 -5.65
N SER A 34 6.36 -0.56 -6.80
CA SER A 34 6.39 0.81 -7.29
C SER A 34 5.18 1.13 -8.17
N ILE A 35 4.88 2.43 -8.33
CA ILE A 35 3.90 2.90 -9.30
C ILE A 35 4.64 3.19 -10.61
N VAL A 36 4.13 2.63 -11.71
CA VAL A 36 4.66 2.84 -13.06
C VAL A 36 3.57 3.38 -13.97
N ALA A 37 3.97 4.12 -15.00
CA ALA A 37 3.08 4.39 -16.11
C ALA A 37 2.82 3.06 -16.81
N GLY A 38 1.56 2.78 -17.17
CA GLY A 38 1.15 1.50 -17.77
C GLY A 38 1.86 1.21 -19.09
N ASP A 39 1.20 1.48 -20.21
CA ASP A 39 1.77 1.17 -21.54
C ASP A 39 2.66 2.28 -22.11
N ASN A 40 2.80 3.40 -21.39
CA ASN A 40 3.54 4.57 -21.85
C ASN A 40 4.83 4.79 -21.02
N PRO A 41 5.94 4.10 -21.35
CA PRO A 41 7.21 4.23 -20.62
C PRO A 41 7.83 5.63 -20.69
N LYS A 42 7.36 6.48 -21.61
CA LYS A 42 7.79 7.89 -21.75
C LYS A 42 7.02 8.86 -20.84
N LYS A 43 5.93 8.43 -20.19
CA LYS A 43 5.19 9.28 -19.25
C LYS A 43 6.05 9.45 -17.99
N GLN A 44 6.68 10.61 -17.84
CA GLN A 44 7.40 10.96 -16.63
C GLN A 44 6.38 11.06 -15.49
N LEU A 45 6.52 10.19 -14.50
CA LEU A 45 5.74 10.25 -13.27
C LEU A 45 6.43 11.17 -12.27
N HIS A 46 5.63 11.72 -11.35
CA HIS A 46 6.17 12.49 -10.24
C HIS A 46 7.19 11.62 -9.45
N PRO A 47 8.38 12.14 -9.09
CA PRO A 47 9.43 11.35 -8.44
C PRO A 47 8.98 10.62 -7.16
N ALA A 48 8.02 11.21 -6.43
CA ALA A 48 7.43 10.59 -5.24
C ALA A 48 6.74 9.25 -5.54
N LEU A 49 6.15 9.09 -6.73
CA LEU A 49 5.46 7.88 -7.16
C LEU A 49 6.42 6.77 -7.62
N GLN A 50 7.61 7.18 -8.04
CA GLN A 50 8.67 6.26 -8.46
C GLN A 50 9.41 5.63 -7.28
N ARG A 51 9.07 6.00 -6.04
CA ARG A 51 9.65 5.41 -4.83
C ARG A 51 9.42 3.90 -4.83
N CYS A 52 10.51 3.16 -4.84
CA CYS A 52 10.48 1.70 -4.79
C CYS A 52 10.51 1.25 -3.32
N HIS A 53 9.49 0.50 -2.92
CA HIS A 53 9.42 -0.12 -1.60
C HIS A 53 9.87 -1.58 -1.71
N ARG A 54 10.80 -1.99 -0.85
CA ARG A 54 11.39 -3.33 -0.88
C ARG A 54 10.97 -4.12 0.35
N THR A 55 10.43 -5.32 0.14
CA THR A 55 10.18 -6.26 1.25
C THR A 55 11.49 -6.89 1.75
N PRO A 56 11.51 -7.38 3.00
CA PRO A 56 12.61 -8.23 3.46
C PRO A 56 12.80 -9.45 2.55
N THR A 57 14.02 -9.98 2.46
CA THR A 57 14.22 -11.25 1.75
C THR A 57 13.55 -12.39 2.50
N SER A 58 12.77 -13.22 1.80
CA SER A 58 12.13 -14.40 2.38
C SER A 58 13.19 -15.36 2.91
N LYS A 59 13.05 -15.80 4.16
CA LYS A 59 13.99 -16.75 4.80
C LYS A 59 13.60 -18.22 4.57
N GLY A 60 12.42 -18.47 3.99
CA GLY A 60 11.86 -19.79 3.71
C GLY A 60 12.23 -20.29 2.33
N GLY A 61 12.97 -21.39 2.25
CA GLY A 61 13.51 -21.95 1.00
C GLY A 61 12.55 -22.76 0.16
N HIS A 62 11.28 -22.43 0.20
CA HIS A 62 10.26 -23.14 -0.56
C HIS A 62 9.71 -22.24 -1.66
N ARG A 63 8.94 -22.84 -2.57
CA ARG A 63 8.27 -22.11 -3.66
C ARG A 63 7.17 -21.16 -3.19
N ASN A 64 6.95 -21.09 -1.87
CA ASN A 64 5.92 -20.29 -1.23
C ASN A 64 6.54 -19.26 -0.27
N PRO A 65 7.21 -18.21 -0.78
CA PRO A 65 7.77 -17.17 0.09
C PRO A 65 6.65 -16.36 0.75
N GLU A 66 6.88 -15.98 2.00
CA GLU A 66 6.00 -15.11 2.78
C GLU A 66 6.77 -13.89 3.28
N TRP A 67 6.13 -12.73 3.23
CA TRP A 67 6.71 -11.46 3.65
C TRP A 67 5.88 -10.77 4.72
N ASN A 68 4.54 -10.76 4.58
CA ASN A 68 3.62 -10.04 5.45
C ASN A 68 4.06 -8.59 5.71
N HIS A 69 4.54 -7.92 4.66
CA HIS A 69 5.19 -6.61 4.76
C HIS A 69 4.26 -5.50 4.25
N GLU A 70 4.07 -4.49 5.09
CA GLU A 70 3.25 -3.32 4.78
C GLU A 70 4.06 -2.25 4.04
N VAL A 71 3.42 -1.65 3.05
CA VAL A 71 3.95 -0.69 2.09
C VAL A 71 2.93 0.43 1.96
N GLY A 72 3.28 1.62 2.42
CA GLY A 72 2.49 2.83 2.18
C GLY A 72 2.98 3.56 0.93
N LEU A 73 2.08 3.78 -0.02
CA LEU A 73 2.32 4.58 -1.22
C LEU A 73 1.56 5.89 -1.10
N ASP A 74 2.25 7.00 -1.38
CA ASP A 74 1.65 8.34 -1.39
C ASP A 74 1.02 8.60 -2.76
N LEU A 75 -0.29 8.88 -2.77
CA LEU A 75 -1.09 9.21 -3.96
C LEU A 75 -1.50 10.68 -3.99
N SER A 76 -1.04 11.51 -3.05
CA SER A 76 -1.39 12.93 -2.96
C SER A 76 -1.04 13.74 -4.22
N ALA A 77 -0.01 13.31 -4.97
CA ALA A 77 0.41 13.91 -6.23
C ALA A 77 -0.33 13.33 -7.46
N VAL A 78 -1.26 12.39 -7.28
CA VAL A 78 -1.97 11.69 -8.37
C VAL A 78 -3.41 12.17 -8.45
N SER A 79 -3.79 12.71 -9.61
CA SER A 79 -5.19 13.05 -9.85
C SER A 79 -6.00 11.79 -10.23
N PRO A 80 -7.31 11.72 -9.94
CA PRO A 80 -8.17 10.62 -10.40
C PRO A 80 -8.28 10.48 -11.93
N ARG A 81 -7.81 11.48 -12.68
CA ARG A 81 -7.70 11.43 -14.15
C ARG A 81 -6.50 10.61 -14.60
N ASP A 82 -5.47 10.49 -13.76
CA ASP A 82 -4.26 9.75 -14.07
C ASP A 82 -4.35 8.25 -13.77
N TYR A 83 -5.30 7.81 -12.91
CA TYR A 83 -5.46 6.40 -12.53
C TYR A 83 -5.48 5.41 -13.71
N PRO A 84 -6.20 5.66 -14.82
CA PRO A 84 -6.20 4.75 -15.98
C PRO A 84 -4.82 4.55 -16.63
N GLY A 85 -3.91 5.52 -16.46
CA GLY A 85 -2.56 5.46 -17.02
C GLY A 85 -1.50 4.93 -16.07
N LEU A 86 -1.89 4.51 -14.85
CA LEU A 86 -1.00 4.08 -13.79
C LEU A 86 -1.22 2.61 -13.44
N SER A 87 -0.15 1.94 -13.08
CA SER A 87 -0.18 0.55 -12.63
C SER A 87 0.74 0.35 -11.44
N LEU A 88 0.30 -0.48 -10.50
CA LEU A 88 1.16 -1.01 -9.45
C LEU A 88 1.98 -2.14 -10.03
N ARG A 89 3.31 -1.98 -10.00
CA ARG A 89 4.26 -3.00 -10.39
C ARG A 89 4.82 -3.67 -9.14
N PHE A 90 4.66 -4.98 -9.07
CA PHE A 90 5.32 -5.83 -8.10
C PHE A 90 6.36 -6.63 -8.87
N ASP A 91 7.63 -6.36 -8.62
CA ASP A 91 8.74 -7.06 -9.25
C ASP A 91 9.37 -8.01 -8.23
N VAL A 92 9.27 -9.31 -8.51
CA VAL A 92 9.81 -10.37 -7.68
C VAL A 92 11.27 -10.57 -8.07
N ARG A 93 12.16 -10.40 -7.10
CA ARG A 93 13.60 -10.37 -7.31
C ARG A 93 14.34 -11.38 -6.45
N LEU A 94 15.43 -11.89 -7.01
CA LEU A 94 16.40 -12.73 -6.35
C LEU A 94 17.68 -11.91 -6.08
N PRO A 95 18.22 -11.93 -4.84
CA PRO A 95 19.56 -11.42 -4.59
C PRO A 95 20.59 -12.19 -5.42
N SER A 96 21.48 -11.47 -6.08
CA SER A 96 22.60 -12.02 -6.82
C SER A 96 23.91 -11.46 -6.27
N VAL A 97 25.03 -12.10 -6.60
CA VAL A 97 26.37 -11.58 -6.27
C VAL A 97 26.57 -10.18 -6.88
N VAL A 98 25.94 -9.93 -8.04
CA VAL A 98 25.95 -8.63 -8.73
C VAL A 98 24.57 -7.97 -8.64
N GLY A 99 24.14 -7.62 -7.43
CA GLY A 99 22.90 -6.87 -7.18
C GLY A 99 21.66 -7.75 -7.04
N SER A 100 20.66 -7.54 -7.90
CA SER A 100 19.40 -8.31 -7.85
C SER A 100 18.88 -8.58 -9.25
N ARG A 101 18.38 -9.80 -9.46
CA ARG A 101 17.79 -10.23 -10.73
C ARG A 101 16.27 -10.29 -10.61
N SER A 102 15.54 -9.68 -11.54
CA SER A 102 14.10 -9.89 -11.67
C SER A 102 13.83 -11.31 -12.20
N ILE A 103 12.86 -11.98 -11.60
CA ILE A 103 12.44 -13.34 -12.01
C ILE A 103 11.00 -13.36 -12.51
N GLY A 104 10.22 -12.34 -12.18
CA GLY A 104 8.87 -12.15 -12.70
C GLY A 104 8.21 -10.94 -12.07
N GLU A 105 7.14 -10.48 -12.71
CA GLU A 105 6.41 -9.30 -12.30
C GLU A 105 4.90 -9.50 -12.33
N VAL A 106 4.22 -8.68 -11.53
CA VAL A 106 2.78 -8.46 -11.55
C VAL A 106 2.55 -6.99 -11.83
N ARG A 107 1.59 -6.73 -12.73
CA ARG A 107 1.05 -5.38 -12.97
C ARG A 107 -0.43 -5.40 -12.67
N ALA A 108 -0.87 -4.55 -11.75
CA ALA A 108 -2.28 -4.31 -11.47
C ALA A 108 -2.61 -2.87 -11.85
N SER A 109 -3.71 -2.65 -12.57
CA SER A 109 -4.11 -1.29 -12.95
C SER A 109 -4.57 -0.53 -11.72
N LEU A 110 -4.09 0.71 -11.53
CA LEU A 110 -4.54 1.53 -10.41
C LEU A 110 -6.04 1.83 -10.54
N GLN A 111 -6.54 2.00 -11.77
CA GLN A 111 -7.96 2.17 -12.03
C GLN A 111 -8.79 0.96 -11.59
N GLU A 112 -8.35 -0.26 -11.93
CA GLU A 112 -9.04 -1.50 -11.52
C GLU A 112 -9.15 -1.61 -10.01
N LEU A 113 -8.05 -1.33 -9.30
CA LEU A 113 -8.03 -1.36 -7.84
C LEU A 113 -8.94 -0.31 -7.20
N VAL A 114 -9.04 0.87 -7.81
CA VAL A 114 -9.93 1.96 -7.38
C VAL A 114 -11.40 1.63 -7.64
N ASP A 115 -11.71 1.14 -8.85
CA ASP A 115 -13.08 0.84 -9.27
C ASP A 115 -13.70 -0.32 -8.46
N GLU A 116 -12.88 -1.27 -8.03
CA GLU A 116 -13.30 -2.41 -7.19
C GLU A 116 -13.24 -2.13 -5.68
N PHE A 117 -12.70 -0.99 -5.26
CA PHE A 117 -12.58 -0.66 -3.84
C PHE A 117 -13.93 -0.21 -3.26
N ASN A 118 -14.36 -0.88 -2.20
CA ASN A 118 -15.66 -0.67 -1.56
C ASN A 118 -15.55 -0.03 -0.17
N GLY A 119 -14.44 0.63 0.15
CA GLY A 119 -14.19 1.25 1.46
C GLY A 119 -13.58 0.32 2.52
N THR A 120 -13.42 -0.98 2.23
CA THR A 120 -12.81 -1.96 3.14
C THR A 120 -11.53 -2.57 2.56
N VAL A 121 -10.73 -3.23 3.40
CA VAL A 121 -9.50 -3.90 2.97
C VAL A 121 -9.81 -4.97 1.93
N GLN A 122 -9.20 -4.87 0.75
CA GLN A 122 -9.41 -5.76 -0.37
C GLN A 122 -8.25 -6.74 -0.50
N PHE A 123 -8.55 -8.03 -0.74
CA PHE A 123 -7.55 -9.05 -1.01
C PHE A 123 -7.49 -9.36 -2.50
N ARG A 124 -6.28 -9.49 -3.05
CA ARG A 124 -6.04 -9.74 -4.47
C ARG A 124 -4.99 -10.81 -4.69
N ARG A 125 -5.20 -11.59 -5.74
CA ARG A 125 -4.33 -12.69 -6.18
C ARG A 125 -4.02 -12.47 -7.65
N TYR A 126 -2.75 -12.23 -7.98
CA TYR A 126 -2.32 -11.98 -9.35
C TYR A 126 -1.27 -12.98 -9.79
N LEU A 127 -1.36 -13.40 -11.05
CA LEU A 127 -0.37 -14.28 -11.65
C LEU A 127 0.94 -13.52 -11.86
N VAL A 128 2.02 -14.00 -11.23
CA VAL A 128 3.38 -13.53 -11.50
C VAL A 128 3.79 -14.06 -12.88
N LYS A 129 4.09 -13.15 -13.80
CA LYS A 129 4.54 -13.48 -15.15
C LYS A 129 6.04 -13.27 -15.26
N ASN A 130 6.74 -14.20 -15.91
CA ASN A 130 8.13 -13.98 -16.29
C ASN A 130 8.21 -13.11 -17.56
N ASP A 131 9.44 -12.84 -18.03
CA ASP A 131 9.68 -12.05 -19.25
C ASP A 131 9.06 -12.68 -20.51
N ASP A 132 8.85 -14.00 -20.53
CA ASP A 132 8.17 -14.71 -21.62
C ASP A 132 6.62 -14.62 -21.53
N GLY A 133 6.10 -13.92 -20.52
CA GLY A 133 4.66 -13.82 -20.23
C GLY A 133 4.06 -15.06 -19.58
N LYS A 134 4.86 -16.09 -19.30
CA LYS A 134 4.42 -17.34 -18.64
C LYS A 134 4.17 -17.11 -17.16
N GLY A 135 3.03 -17.61 -16.68
CA GLY A 135 2.72 -17.65 -15.25
C GLY A 135 3.69 -18.56 -14.49
N ILE A 136 4.43 -17.98 -13.55
CA ILE A 136 5.40 -18.68 -12.72
C ILE A 136 4.99 -18.76 -11.25
N GLY A 137 3.91 -18.13 -10.83
CA GLY A 137 3.42 -18.19 -9.44
C GLY A 137 2.25 -17.24 -9.23
N VAL A 138 1.71 -17.17 -8.01
CA VAL A 138 0.59 -16.29 -7.68
C VAL A 138 0.98 -15.40 -6.50
N LEU A 139 1.01 -14.09 -6.72
CA LEU A 139 1.26 -13.10 -5.67
C LEU A 139 -0.06 -12.77 -4.96
N ASN A 140 -0.05 -12.90 -3.64
CA ASN A 140 -1.13 -12.50 -2.75
C ASN A 140 -0.77 -11.17 -2.08
N PHE A 141 -1.66 -10.19 -2.19
CA PHE A 141 -1.54 -8.93 -1.47
C PHE A 141 -2.91 -8.45 -1.03
N ARG A 142 -2.93 -7.61 -0.01
CA ARG A 142 -4.13 -6.84 0.35
C ARG A 142 -3.85 -5.36 0.22
N TYR A 143 -4.89 -4.58 -0.04
CA TYR A 143 -4.77 -3.14 -0.14
C TYR A 143 -5.96 -2.42 0.49
N LYS A 144 -5.72 -1.17 0.88
CA LYS A 144 -6.71 -0.22 1.34
C LYS A 144 -6.37 1.15 0.76
N LEU A 145 -7.36 1.79 0.17
CA LEU A 145 -7.24 3.16 -0.30
C LEU A 145 -7.75 4.09 0.81
N CYS A 146 -6.97 5.13 1.08
CA CYS A 146 -7.29 6.17 2.05
C CYS A 146 -7.40 7.50 1.28
N GLY A 147 -8.49 8.20 1.47
CA GLY A 147 -8.78 9.45 0.76
C GLY A 147 -9.39 10.48 1.68
N LYS A 148 -9.45 11.72 1.21
CA LYS A 148 -10.30 12.72 1.83
C LYS A 148 -11.71 12.44 1.34
N SER A 149 -12.58 11.96 2.21
CA SER A 149 -14.01 12.13 1.98
C SER A 149 -14.24 13.63 1.95
N ASP A 150 -14.87 14.15 0.89
CA ASP A 150 -15.62 15.38 1.02
C ASP A 150 -16.81 15.06 1.94
N GLU A 151 -16.53 14.99 3.25
CA GLU A 151 -17.57 15.03 4.27
C GLU A 151 -18.17 16.43 4.23
N VAL A 152 -19.20 16.57 3.38
CA VAL A 152 -20.31 17.49 3.66
C VAL A 152 -20.81 17.15 5.06
N GLY A 153 -20.74 18.16 5.93
CA GLY A 153 -20.85 17.99 7.37
C GLY A 153 -22.14 17.31 7.85
N ASP A 154 -22.00 16.60 8.96
CA ASP A 154 -23.06 16.45 9.94
C ASP A 154 -22.49 16.90 11.29
N GLU A 155 -22.61 18.20 11.55
CA GLU A 155 -22.58 18.74 12.90
C GLU A 155 -23.82 18.21 13.64
N ILE A 156 -23.72 17.02 14.22
CA ILE A 156 -24.63 16.68 15.32
C ILE A 156 -24.11 17.40 16.55
N GLY A 157 -24.74 18.56 16.80
CA GLY A 157 -24.56 19.37 17.99
C GLY A 157 -24.65 18.52 19.25
N SER A 158 -23.53 18.39 19.95
CA SER A 158 -23.51 18.10 21.37
C SER A 158 -23.67 19.42 22.10
N ASP A 159 -24.90 19.91 22.13
CA ASP A 159 -25.30 20.96 23.06
C ASP A 159 -25.74 20.30 24.38
N ARG A 160 -25.33 20.95 25.48
CA ARG A 160 -25.55 20.61 26.92
C ARG A 160 -24.55 19.62 27.52
N ALA A 161 -23.80 19.94 28.58
CA ALA A 161 -24.04 20.93 29.61
C ALA A 161 -22.73 21.50 30.18
N PHE A 162 -22.70 22.84 30.25
CA PHE A 162 -21.98 23.60 31.25
C PHE A 162 -22.24 23.00 32.64
N VAL A 163 -21.20 22.49 33.29
CA VAL A 163 -21.16 22.40 34.76
C VAL A 163 -20.23 23.51 35.24
N GLN A 164 -20.85 24.63 35.61
CA GLN A 164 -20.26 25.61 36.52
C GLN A 164 -19.98 24.90 37.85
N SER A 165 -18.72 24.59 38.14
CA SER A 165 -18.31 24.38 39.52
C SER A 165 -18.18 25.75 40.18
N SER A 166 -19.28 26.16 40.81
CA SER A 166 -19.30 27.21 41.80
C SER A 166 -18.49 26.74 43.01
N GLY A 167 -17.24 27.19 43.10
CA GLY A 167 -16.46 27.08 44.33
C GLY A 167 -17.10 27.96 45.41
N PRO A 168 -17.32 27.45 46.63
CA PRO A 168 -17.85 28.29 47.71
C PRO A 168 -16.75 29.26 48.18
N ARG A 169 -17.08 30.55 48.13
CA ARG A 169 -16.44 31.59 48.94
C ARG A 169 -16.80 31.36 50.41
N SER A 170 -15.79 31.22 51.27
CA SER A 170 -15.89 31.54 52.69
C SER A 170 -14.70 32.40 53.10
N ASN A 171 -15.01 33.42 53.90
CA ASN A 171 -14.25 34.63 54.19
C ASN A 171 -12.92 34.44 54.92
N ASN A 172 -12.03 35.40 54.65
CA ASN A 172 -11.03 36.05 55.51
C ASN A 172 -11.13 35.78 57.02
N PHE A 173 -9.99 35.46 57.64
CA PHE A 173 -9.53 36.12 58.88
C PHE A 173 -7.99 36.08 58.93
N SER A 174 -7.41 37.25 59.15
CA SER A 174 -6.00 37.56 59.43
C SER A 174 -5.55 37.04 60.79
N TYR A 175 -4.26 36.71 60.97
CA TYR A 175 -3.40 37.31 62.01
C TYR A 175 -1.92 36.94 61.78
N LEU A 176 -1.08 37.94 62.03
CA LEU A 176 0.37 37.88 62.23
C LEU A 176 0.72 37.02 63.44
N GLU A 177 1.82 36.29 63.36
CA GLU A 177 2.99 36.33 64.28
C GLU A 177 4.20 35.68 63.61
#